data_AF-F0HNW7-F1
#
_entry.id   AF-F0HNW7-F1
#
_cell.length_a   1.000
_cell.length_b   1.000
_cell.length_c   1.000
_cell.angle_alpha   90.00
_cell.angle_beta   90.00
_cell.angle_gamma   90.00
#
_symmetry.space_group_name_H-M   'P 1'
#
loop_
_entity.id
_entity.type
_entity.pdbx_description
1 polymer ?
#
loop_
_entity_poly.entity_id
_entity_poly.type
_entity_poly.pdbx_seq_one_letter_code
_entity_poly.pdbx_strand_id
1 'polypeptide(L)' 'MKAKDLKNSILQMAVQGKLVPQDPSDEPASVLLERIRTERAQLIKEKKIKAPKGGESMIYLG' A
#
# COMPACT_ATOMS: atom_id res chain seq x y z
N MET A 1 -1.36 -3.54 -33.47
CA MET A 1 -0.64 -3.49 -32.18
C MET A 1 0.73 -4.12 -32.37
N LYS A 2 1.82 -3.48 -31.92
CA LYS A 2 3.15 -4.10 -31.95
C LYS A 2 3.27 -5.02 -30.72
N ALA A 3 3.98 -6.13 -30.83
CA ALA A 3 4.16 -7.08 -29.71
C ALA A 3 4.76 -6.45 -28.44
N LYS A 4 5.52 -5.35 -28.59
CA LYS A 4 6.06 -4.55 -27.48
C LYS A 4 4.96 -3.85 -26.67
N ASP A 5 3.93 -3.34 -27.32
CA ASP A 5 2.83 -2.60 -26.68
C ASP A 5 2.02 -3.54 -25.77
N LEU A 6 1.80 -4.78 -26.21
CA LEU A 6 1.13 -5.82 -25.42
C LEU A 6 1.93 -6.17 -24.16
N LYS A 7 3.25 -6.37 -24.28
CA LYS A 7 4.12 -6.66 -23.12
C LYS A 7 4.10 -5.52 -22.10
N ASN A 8 4.16 -4.28 -22.57
CA ASN A 8 4.08 -3.10 -21.70
C ASN A 8 2.73 -3.03 -20.97
N SER A 9 1.62 -3.30 -21.67
CA SER A 9 0.29 -3.31 -21.06
C SER A 9 0.14 -4.40 -19.99
N ILE A 10 0.66 -5.60 -20.23
CA ILE A 10 0.63 -6.70 -19.24
C ILE A 10 1.47 -6.33 -18.01
N LEU A 11 2.67 -5.78 -18.21
CA LEU A 11 3.52 -5.34 -17.11
C LEU A 11 2.82 -4.26 -16.27
N GLN A 12 2.16 -3.29 -16.92
CA GLN A 12 1.41 -2.26 -16.22
C GLN A 12 0.25 -2.84 -15.40
N MET A 13 -0.51 -3.79 -15.95
CA MET A 13 -1.57 -4.47 -15.20
C MET A 13 -1.01 -5.28 -14.02
N ALA A 14 0.17 -5.89 -14.17
CA ALA A 14 0.86 -6.59 -13.09
C ALA A 14 1.21 -5.66 -11.94
N VAL A 15 1.82 -4.52 -12.25
CA VAL A 15 2.19 -3.50 -11.25
C VAL A 15 0.95 -2.93 -10.55
N GLN A 16 -0.17 -2.81 -11.26
CA GLN A 16 -1.46 -2.36 -10.69
C GLN A 16 -2.21 -3.47 -9.93
N GLY A 17 -1.71 -4.70 -9.87
CA GLY A 17 -2.38 -5.84 -9.23
C GLY A 17 -3.61 -6.37 -9.99
N LYS A 18 -3.84 -5.93 -11.23
CA LYS A 18 -5.05 -6.24 -12.02
C LYS A 18 -5.02 -7.58 -12.76
N LEU A 19 -3.96 -8.37 -12.59
CA LEU A 19 -3.84 -9.68 -13.26
C LEU A 19 -4.72 -10.77 -12.62
N VAL A 20 -5.30 -10.49 -11.46
CA VAL A 20 -6.17 -11.39 -10.72
C VAL A 20 -7.45 -10.63 -10.35
N PRO A 21 -8.63 -11.28 -10.36
CA PRO A 21 -9.87 -10.66 -9.88
C PRO A 21 -9.68 -10.03 -8.51
N GLN A 22 -10.13 -8.79 -8.37
CA GLN A 22 -10.13 -8.08 -7.09
C GLN A 22 -11.42 -8.42 -6.34
N ASP A 23 -11.33 -8.60 -5.02
CA ASP A 23 -12.51 -8.76 -4.19
C ASP A 23 -12.95 -7.37 -3.68
N PRO A 24 -14.15 -6.88 -4.04
CA PRO A 24 -14.66 -5.60 -3.54
C PRO A 24 -14.88 -5.57 -2.02
N SER A 25 -14.91 -6.73 -1.37
CA SER A 25 -15.03 -6.88 0.08
C SER A 25 -13.68 -6.88 0.80
N ASP A 26 -12.55 -6.84 0.06
CA ASP A 26 -11.23 -6.71 0.66
C ASP A 26 -11.14 -5.44 1.52
N GLU A 27 -10.44 -5.58 2.65
CA GLU A 27 -10.23 -4.46 3.57
C GLU A 27 -9.45 -3.33 2.86
N PRO A 28 -9.94 -2.09 2.90
CA PRO A 28 -9.21 -0.98 2.29
C PRO A 28 -7.91 -0.74 3.07
N ALA A 29 -6.85 -0.39 2.35
CA ALA A 29 -5.53 -0.15 2.93
C ALA A 29 -5.51 0.94 4.04
N SER A 30 -6.52 1.81 4.08
CA SER A 30 -6.69 2.81 5.13
C SER A 30 -6.88 2.17 6.51
N VAL A 31 -7.63 1.08 6.60
CA VAL A 31 -7.90 0.38 7.87
C VAL A 31 -6.60 -0.26 8.41
N LEU A 32 -5.79 -0.85 7.53
CA LEU A 32 -4.48 -1.37 7.90
C LEU A 32 -3.55 -0.24 8.42
N LEU A 33 -3.57 0.92 7.76
CA LEU A 33 -2.76 2.07 8.19
C LEU A 33 -3.15 2.57 9.59
N GLU A 34 -4.45 2.62 9.92
CA GLU A 34 -4.90 2.99 11.26
C GLU A 34 -4.39 2.02 12.35
N ARG A 35 -4.39 0.71 12.07
CA ARG A 35 -3.81 -0.31 12.97
C ARG A 35 -2.32 -0.07 13.16
N ILE A 36 -1.58 0.14 12.06
CA ILE A 36 -0.13 0.41 12.11
C ILE A 36 0.18 1.69 12.90
N ARG A 37 -0.60 2.77 12.71
CA ARG A 37 -0.43 4.03 13.45
C ARG A 37 -0.60 3.81 14.95
N THR A 38 -1.65 3.09 15.34
CA THR A 38 -1.96 2.79 16.74
C THR A 38 -0.85 1.96 17.38
N GLU A 39 -0.41 0.88 16.73
CA GLU A 39 0.66 0.01 17.21
C GLU A 39 1.99 0.77 17.32
N ARG A 40 2.35 1.57 16.31
CA ARG A 40 3.57 2.39 16.36
C ARG A 40 3.52 3.40 17.50
N ALA A 41 2.38 4.04 17.75
CA ALA A 41 2.23 4.98 18.86
C ALA A 41 2.48 4.29 20.22
N GLN A 42 1.98 3.06 20.39
CA GLN A 42 2.24 2.25 21.58
C GLN A 42 3.73 1.91 21.71
N LEU A 43 4.37 1.42 20.64
CA LEU A 43 5.79 1.06 20.66
C LEU A 43 6.72 2.27 20.91
N ILE A 44 6.35 3.46 20.42
CA ILE A 44 7.07 4.71 20.71
C ILE A 44 6.92 5.07 22.18
N LYS A 45 5.71 4.96 22.74
CA LYS A 45 5.45 5.20 24.17
C LYS A 45 6.26 4.25 25.06
N GLU A 46 6.38 3.00 24.65
CA GLU A 46 7.21 1.98 25.30
C GLU A 46 8.72 2.15 25.03
N LYS A 47 9.13 3.14 24.24
CA LYS A 47 10.51 3.40 23.82
C LYS A 47 11.19 2.23 23.10
N LYS A 48 10.41 1.30 22.52
CA LYS A 48 10.91 0.18 21.71
C LYS A 48 11.34 0.61 20.31
N ILE A 49 10.70 1.65 19.77
CA ILE A 49 11.05 2.24 18.47
C ILE A 49 11.16 3.76 18.56
N LYS A 50 11.89 4.37 17.64
CA LYS A 50 11.97 5.84 17.50
C LYS A 50 10.78 6.37 16.69
N ALA A 51 10.38 7.59 16.99
CA ALA A 51 9.39 8.32 16.20
C ALA A 51 9.86 8.47 14.73
N PRO A 52 8.94 8.40 13.75
CA PRO A 52 9.30 8.59 12.35
C PRO A 52 9.83 9.99 12.10
N LYS A 53 10.90 10.10 11.29
CA LYS A 53 11.47 11.40 10.90
C LYS A 53 10.70 12.08 9.74
N GLY A 54 9.91 11.32 8.97
CA GLY A 54 9.22 11.76 7.76
C GLY A 54 7.70 11.86 7.87
N GLY A 55 7.16 11.90 9.09
CA GLY A 55 5.70 11.88 9.32
C GLY A 55 5.09 10.49 9.21
N GLU A 56 3.76 10.45 9.04
CA GLU A 56 3.00 9.21 8.91
C GLU A 56 2.91 8.73 7.46
N SER A 57 2.76 7.42 7.28
CA SER A 57 2.49 6.81 5.97
C SER A 57 1.14 7.29 5.44
N MET A 58 1.10 7.65 4.15
CA MET A 58 -0.10 8.10 3.44
C MET A 58 -0.36 7.24 2.20
N ILE A 59 -1.64 7.05 1.86
CA ILE A 59 -2.06 6.42 0.61
C ILE A 59 -2.00 7.49 -0.48
N TYR A 60 -1.20 7.25 -1.52
CA TYR A 60 -1.16 8.12 -2.69
C TYR A 60 -2.40 7.87 -3.56
N LEU A 61 -3.26 8.88 -3.72
CA LEU A 61 -4.55 8.75 -4.42
C LEU A 61 -4.51 9.14 -5.91
N GLY A 62 -3.33 9.46 -6.45
CA GLY A 62 -3.20 9.98 -7.83
C GLY A 62 -3.10 11.48 -7.85
#